data_AF-A0A6C0M1H8-F1
#
_entry.id   AF-A0A6C0M1H8-F1
#
_cell.length_a   1.000
_cell.length_b   1.000
_cell.length_c   1.000
_cell.angle_alpha   90.00
_cell.angle_beta   90.00
_cell.angle_gamma   90.00
#
_symmetry.space_group_name_H-M   'P 1'
#
loop_
_entity.id
_entity.type
_entity.pdbx_description
1 polymer ?
#
loop_
_entity_poly.entity_id
_entity_poly.type
_entity_poly.pdbx_seq_one_letter_code
_entity_poly.pdbx_strand_id
1 'polypeptide(L)'
;MSSQEADLDLDIEVDLSGYSPDERLHILRLGVFLHENGRDFWTQHKAPSLSDDFEMVKMKEEVDRMKQRVHEVREEEFLKAERRVEDYRRECEERRRECEAERARCDRLIQGINGEVERASASRVTDMEKQMAELKAKNDWYFSMYEDKSKGKNYEEELYPRLLDYNDRHMNSVWTITHVGSVLSEKTDFHFRHKELELVVLLDTKNNLPTNPVANTADFERDVLRKETNAVGGIMLANGNICNKKRFELNKIKGGKHLMFVSGFDRDNVAFVFMLLDWLVELAQAKSDEAVQRSTMQKILITAYRKELAQMDALDRARKASQRAVDDIVADYQAYFNEDIEMASKADEVGQSSVRVKEKTSTEVVNIEALEEGRRVIGARSKYYLAYDAPEPCLQYFKSNYARKQKMMQLQMECPEE
;
A
#
# COMPACT_ATOMS: atom_id res chain seq x y z
N MET A 1 33.54 64.47 99.38
CA MET A 1 33.20 64.57 100.82
C MET A 1 34.15 63.67 101.56
N SER A 2 34.88 64.24 102.53
CA SER A 2 35.64 63.61 103.62
C SER A 2 36.36 62.29 103.34
N SER A 3 37.63 62.37 102.94
CA SER A 3 38.60 61.28 103.04
C SER A 3 38.90 61.03 104.52
N GLN A 4 38.37 59.94 105.09
CA GLN A 4 38.84 59.39 106.36
C GLN A 4 39.79 58.24 106.03
N GLU A 5 41.09 58.55 106.02
CA GLU A 5 42.14 57.54 106.17
C GLU A 5 42.01 56.99 107.59
N ALA A 6 41.49 55.77 107.71
CA ALA A 6 41.53 55.02 108.95
C ALA A 6 42.88 54.31 109.02
N ASP A 7 43.86 54.92 109.68
CA ASP A 7 45.07 54.25 110.14
C ASP A 7 44.67 53.18 111.16
N LEU A 8 44.57 51.94 110.69
CA LEU A 8 44.50 50.76 111.53
C LEU A 8 45.94 50.32 111.83
N ASP A 9 46.53 50.91 112.87
CA ASP A 9 47.74 50.38 113.53
C ASP A 9 47.37 49.04 114.19
N LEU A 10 47.54 47.96 113.42
CA LEU A 10 47.46 46.58 113.89
C LEU A 10 48.89 46.09 114.13
N ASP A 11 49.43 46.39 115.31
CA ASP A 11 50.64 45.73 115.82
C ASP A 11 50.31 44.26 116.14
N ILE A 12 50.33 43.43 115.10
CA ILE A 12 50.20 41.98 115.22
C ILE A 12 51.61 41.40 115.37
N GLU A 13 52.03 41.12 116.61
CA GLU A 13 53.21 40.29 116.86
C GLU A 13 52.91 38.86 116.41
N VAL A 14 53.45 38.48 115.25
CA VAL A 14 53.36 37.11 114.73
C VAL A 14 54.37 36.24 115.48
N ASP A 15 53.90 35.44 116.44
CA ASP A 15 54.74 34.46 117.14
C ASP A 15 55.12 33.29 116.20
N LEU A 16 56.36 33.32 115.72
CA LEU A 16 56.94 32.29 114.86
C LEU A 16 57.84 31.30 115.63
N SER A 17 57.85 31.34 116.97
CA SER A 17 58.76 30.56 117.80
C SER A 17 58.61 29.04 117.65
N GLY A 18 57.44 28.55 117.25
CA GLY A 18 57.14 27.13 117.02
C GLY A 18 57.63 26.56 115.68
N TYR A 19 58.12 27.38 114.75
CA TYR A 19 58.56 26.95 113.43
C TYR A 19 60.08 26.77 113.35
N SER A 20 60.54 25.82 112.53
CA SER A 20 61.97 25.67 112.23
C SER A 20 62.51 26.88 111.43
N PRO A 21 63.83 27.13 111.43
CA PRO A 21 64.41 28.29 110.74
C PRO A 21 64.04 28.39 109.25
N ASP A 22 63.97 27.25 108.56
CA ASP A 22 63.61 27.19 107.13
C ASP A 22 62.13 27.50 106.90
N GLU A 23 61.24 27.05 107.79
CA GLU A 23 59.81 27.34 107.74
C GLU A 23 59.52 28.83 108.01
N ARG A 24 60.24 29.45 108.96
CA ARG A 24 60.12 30.90 109.22
C ARG A 24 60.51 31.73 108.00
N LEU A 25 61.60 31.34 107.34
CA LEU A 25 62.06 32.01 106.13
C LEU A 25 61.05 31.84 104.97
N HIS A 26 60.44 30.67 104.85
CA HIS A 26 59.41 30.42 103.85
C HIS A 26 58.15 31.26 104.10
N ILE A 27 57.67 31.32 105.34
CA ILE A 27 56.48 32.12 105.74
C ILE A 27 56.72 33.61 105.43
N LEU A 28 57.90 34.14 105.77
CA LEU A 28 58.24 35.53 105.47
C LEU A 28 58.31 35.80 103.97
N ARG A 29 58.93 34.89 103.18
CA ARG A 29 58.99 35.03 101.73
C ARG A 29 57.61 34.98 101.08
N LEU A 30 56.73 34.09 101.56
CA LEU A 30 55.36 34.00 101.08
C LEU A 30 54.57 35.27 101.43
N GLY A 31 54.77 35.82 102.63
CA GLY A 31 54.17 37.08 103.07
C GLY A 31 54.58 38.25 102.19
N VAL A 32 55.88 38.39 101.89
CA VAL A 32 56.40 39.42 100.98
C VAL A 32 55.83 39.23 99.57
N PHE A 33 55.84 38.01 99.03
CA PHE A 33 55.30 37.72 97.71
C PHE A 33 53.80 38.04 97.58
N LEU A 34 53.01 37.69 98.60
CA LEU A 34 51.58 38.00 98.63
C LEU A 34 51.33 39.50 98.75
N HIS A 35 52.14 40.21 99.54
CA HIS A 35 52.04 41.66 99.68
C HIS A 35 52.41 42.37 98.37
N GLU A 36 53.50 41.98 97.71
CA GLU A 36 53.93 42.56 96.42
C GLU A 36 52.88 42.34 95.33
N ASN A 37 52.39 41.11 95.15
CA ASN A 37 51.34 40.82 94.15
C ASN A 37 50.00 41.47 94.51
N GLY A 38 49.65 41.53 95.80
CA GLY A 38 48.45 42.21 96.25
C GLY A 38 48.51 43.71 95.96
N ARG A 39 49.67 44.33 96.22
CA ARG A 39 49.89 45.75 95.93
C ARG A 39 49.79 46.06 94.43
N ASP A 40 50.35 45.21 93.57
CA ASP A 40 50.23 45.36 92.12
C ASP A 40 48.79 45.20 91.63
N PHE A 41 48.05 44.24 92.18
CA PHE A 41 46.63 44.05 91.86
C PHE A 41 45.77 45.28 92.23
N TRP A 42 45.95 45.83 93.44
CA TRP A 42 45.19 46.99 93.92
C TRP A 42 45.62 48.33 93.31
N THR A 43 46.86 48.43 92.81
CA THR A 43 47.32 49.62 92.08
C THR A 43 46.89 49.61 90.61
N GLN A 44 46.74 48.44 89.99
CA GLN A 44 46.24 48.32 88.61
C GLN A 44 44.71 48.34 88.52
N HIS A 45 44.00 47.78 89.50
CA HIS A 45 42.54 47.86 89.56
C HIS A 45 42.09 49.08 90.37
N LYS A 46 41.98 50.23 89.69
CA LYS A 46 41.15 51.33 90.20
C LYS A 46 39.73 50.82 90.40
N ALA A 47 39.14 51.10 91.56
CA ALA A 47 37.72 50.87 91.80
C ALA A 47 36.90 51.54 90.67
N PRO A 48 35.91 50.84 90.08
CA PRO A 48 35.10 51.41 89.01
C PRO A 48 34.48 52.72 89.50
N SER A 49 34.63 53.78 88.73
CA SER A 49 34.04 55.07 89.06
C SER A 49 32.54 55.04 88.77
N LEU A 50 31.74 55.89 89.44
CA LEU A 50 30.33 56.09 89.09
C LEU A 50 30.11 56.48 87.61
N SER A 51 31.15 57.00 86.94
CA SER A 51 31.16 57.27 85.51
C SER A 51 31.21 55.99 84.68
N ASP A 52 31.98 54.99 85.11
CA ASP A 52 32.11 53.70 84.42
C ASP A 52 30.83 52.87 84.51
N ASP A 53 30.11 52.93 85.64
CA ASP A 53 28.79 52.30 85.79
C ASP A 53 27.73 52.97 84.89
N PHE A 54 27.78 54.29 84.74
CA PHE A 54 26.86 55.02 83.86
C PHE A 54 27.12 54.69 82.38
N GLU A 55 28.39 54.58 81.98
CA GLU A 55 28.79 54.13 80.65
C GLU A 55 28.41 52.67 80.40
N MET A 56 28.54 51.79 81.39
CA MET A 56 28.13 50.39 81.30
C MET A 56 26.61 50.24 81.12
N VAL A 57 25.81 51.01 81.86
CA VAL A 57 24.34 51.04 81.71
C VAL A 57 23.95 51.52 80.32
N LYS A 58 24.54 52.62 79.84
CA LYS A 58 24.30 53.14 78.49
C LYS A 58 24.70 52.13 77.41
N MET A 59 25.84 51.46 77.57
CA MET A 59 26.31 50.44 76.62
C MET A 59 25.40 49.21 76.64
N LYS A 60 24.87 48.82 77.80
CA LYS A 60 23.88 47.74 77.93
C LYS A 60 22.56 48.08 77.25
N GLU A 61 22.06 49.31 77.44
CA GLU A 61 20.86 49.80 76.74
C GLU A 61 21.06 49.84 75.22
N GLU A 62 22.24 50.24 74.73
CA GLU A 62 22.59 50.20 73.31
C GLU A 62 22.68 48.76 72.78
N VAL A 63 23.27 47.84 73.54
CA VAL A 63 23.32 46.41 73.18
C VAL A 63 21.92 45.80 73.12
N ASP A 64 21.04 46.11 74.07
CA ASP A 64 19.68 45.59 74.06
C ASP A 64 18.84 46.19 72.93
N ARG A 65 19.02 47.48 72.62
CA ARG A 65 18.44 48.10 71.42
C ARG A 65 18.94 47.44 70.12
N MET A 66 20.23 47.12 70.04
CA MET A 66 20.81 46.43 68.89
C MET A 66 20.31 45.00 68.77
N LYS A 67 20.15 44.26 69.87
CA LYS A 67 19.53 42.92 69.88
C LYS A 67 18.11 42.96 69.36
N GLN A 68 17.31 43.94 69.82
CA GLN A 68 15.94 44.10 69.36
C GLN A 68 15.88 44.39 67.85
N ARG A 69 16.71 45.31 67.35
CA ARG A 69 16.83 45.56 65.90
C ARG A 69 17.27 44.33 65.10
N VAL A 70 18.21 43.54 65.62
CA VAL A 70 18.63 42.28 64.97
C VAL A 70 17.48 41.27 64.95
N HIS A 71 16.66 41.20 65.99
CA HIS A 71 15.50 40.34 66.03
C HIS A 71 14.44 40.77 65.01
N GLU A 72 14.12 42.06 64.95
CA GLU A 72 13.18 42.63 63.98
C GLU A 72 13.63 42.37 62.53
N VAL A 73 14.90 42.62 62.21
CA VAL A 73 15.44 42.33 60.87
C VAL A 73 15.38 40.84 60.54
N ARG A 74 15.63 39.95 61.51
CA ARG A 74 15.51 38.50 61.30
C ARG A 74 14.06 38.08 61.03
N GLU A 75 13.09 38.64 61.75
CA GLU A 75 11.68 38.37 61.52
C GLU A 75 11.21 38.90 60.17
N GLU A 76 11.63 40.10 59.78
CA GLU A 76 11.34 40.66 58.46
C GLU A 76 11.92 39.81 57.32
N GLU A 77 13.18 39.37 57.44
CA GLU A 77 13.81 38.50 56.43
C GLU A 77 13.16 37.11 56.38
N PHE A 78 12.73 36.58 57.52
CA PHE A 78 11.96 35.33 57.57
C PHE A 78 10.62 35.48 56.84
N LEU A 79 9.87 36.54 57.13
CA LEU A 79 8.59 36.84 56.45
C LEU A 79 8.77 37.11 54.95
N LYS A 80 9.89 37.73 54.54
CA LYS A 80 10.23 37.87 53.10
C LYS A 80 10.57 36.53 52.46
N ALA A 81 11.29 35.65 53.17
CA ALA A 81 11.59 34.31 52.67
C ALA A 81 10.32 33.46 52.53
N GLU A 82 9.42 33.49 53.52
CA GLU A 82 8.15 32.78 53.49
C GLU A 82 7.26 33.23 52.32
N ARG A 83 7.15 34.55 52.10
CA ARG A 83 6.44 35.10 50.93
C ARG A 83 7.03 34.62 49.60
N ARG A 84 8.35 34.61 49.46
CA ARG A 84 9.01 34.10 48.25
C ARG A 84 8.70 32.62 48.02
N VAL A 85 8.73 31.80 49.07
CA VAL A 85 8.40 30.36 48.98
C VAL A 85 6.95 30.16 48.53
N GLU A 86 6.02 30.95 49.08
CA GLU A 86 4.61 30.89 48.71
C GLU A 86 4.37 31.34 47.26
N ASP A 87 5.04 32.41 46.81
CA ASP A 87 4.96 32.87 45.43
C ASP A 87 5.51 31.82 44.44
N TYR A 88 6.65 31.19 44.76
CA TYR A 88 7.20 30.09 43.96
C TYR A 88 6.26 28.88 43.92
N ARG A 89 5.62 28.55 45.05
CA ARG A 89 4.65 27.47 45.12
C ARG A 89 3.45 27.75 44.21
N ARG A 90 2.90 28.97 44.27
CA ARG A 90 1.80 29.38 43.40
C ARG A 90 2.17 29.30 41.92
N GLU A 91 3.35 29.78 41.56
CA GLU A 91 3.84 29.71 40.17
C GLU A 91 4.00 28.25 39.69
N CYS A 92 4.49 27.36 40.55
CA CYS A 92 4.60 25.93 40.23
C CYS A 92 3.24 25.27 40.04
N GLU A 93 2.25 25.62 40.87
CA GLU A 93 0.88 25.13 40.75
C GLU A 93 0.18 25.64 39.48
N GLU A 94 0.40 26.90 39.11
CA GLU A 94 -0.11 27.49 37.86
C GLU A 94 0.49 26.79 36.63
N ARG A 95 1.82 26.66 36.55
CA ARG A 95 2.47 25.93 35.44
C ARG A 95 2.01 24.48 35.35
N ARG A 96 1.77 23.82 36.49
CA ARG A 96 1.24 22.46 36.51
C ARG A 96 -0.17 22.41 35.91
N ARG A 97 -1.06 23.33 36.28
CA ARG A 97 -2.41 23.41 35.71
C ARG A 97 -2.39 23.68 34.21
N GLU A 98 -1.50 24.56 33.74
CA GLU A 98 -1.33 24.82 32.30
C GLU A 98 -0.88 23.57 31.54
N CYS A 99 0.11 22.85 32.09
CA CYS A 99 0.56 21.58 31.51
C CYS A 99 -0.53 20.50 31.47
N GLU A 100 -1.35 20.40 32.52
CA GLU A 100 -2.49 19.48 32.57
C GLU A 100 -3.58 19.87 31.55
N ALA A 101 -3.86 21.17 31.41
CA ALA A 101 -4.82 21.68 30.41
C ALA A 101 -4.36 21.43 28.97
N GLU A 102 -3.06 21.63 28.68
CA GLU A 102 -2.51 21.39 27.35
C GLU A 102 -2.47 19.89 27.02
N ARG A 103 -2.14 19.03 27.99
CA ARG A 103 -2.26 17.56 27.82
C ARG A 103 -3.69 17.15 27.47
N ALA A 104 -4.67 17.65 28.21
CA ALA A 104 -6.08 17.37 27.92
C ALA A 104 -6.52 17.88 26.53
N ARG A 105 -5.93 18.99 26.05
CA ARG A 105 -6.15 19.48 24.68
C ARG A 105 -5.53 18.56 23.63
N CYS A 106 -4.29 18.12 23.84
CA CYS A 106 -3.63 17.15 22.96
C CYS A 106 -4.38 15.83 22.90
N ASP A 107 -4.85 15.30 24.04
CA ASP A 107 -5.61 14.04 24.09
C ASP A 107 -6.90 14.13 23.26
N ARG A 108 -7.62 15.26 23.33
CA ARG A 108 -8.81 15.50 22.50
C ARG A 108 -8.49 15.53 21.00
N LEU A 109 -7.37 16.15 20.62
CA LEU A 109 -6.93 16.18 19.22
C LEU A 109 -6.57 14.79 18.71
N ILE A 110 -5.83 14.01 19.52
CA ILE A 110 -5.46 12.63 19.18
C ILE A 110 -6.71 11.76 19.02
N GLN A 111 -7.68 11.87 19.93
CA GLN A 111 -8.95 11.14 19.80
C GLN A 111 -9.72 11.52 18.53
N GLY A 112 -9.74 12.81 18.17
CA GLY A 112 -10.37 13.29 16.94
C GLY A 112 -9.72 12.69 15.69
N ILE A 113 -8.39 12.76 15.60
CA ILE A 113 -7.61 12.22 14.49
C ILE A 113 -7.83 10.70 14.38
N ASN A 114 -7.74 9.96 15.50
CA ASN A 114 -7.95 8.51 15.48
C ASN A 114 -9.36 8.15 15.00
N GLY A 115 -10.39 8.87 15.47
CA GLY A 115 -11.77 8.64 15.01
C GLY A 115 -12.00 9.00 13.53
N GLU A 116 -11.25 9.95 12.97
CA GLU A 116 -11.25 10.22 11.52
C GLU A 116 -10.55 9.13 10.72
N VAL A 117 -9.38 8.68 11.20
CA VAL A 117 -8.61 7.60 10.56
C VAL A 117 -9.41 6.30 10.55
N GLU A 118 -10.07 5.94 11.66
CA GLU A 118 -10.92 4.75 11.74
C GLU A 118 -12.09 4.82 10.76
N ARG A 119 -12.80 5.96 10.69
CA ARG A 119 -13.91 6.16 9.73
C ARG A 119 -13.44 6.08 8.28
N ALA A 120 -12.33 6.75 7.96
CA ALA A 120 -11.76 6.72 6.61
C ALA A 120 -11.29 5.31 6.23
N SER A 121 -10.67 4.59 7.16
CA SER A 121 -10.24 3.21 6.96
C SER A 121 -11.43 2.28 6.71
N ALA A 122 -12.47 2.35 7.55
CA ALA A 122 -13.68 1.54 7.40
C ALA A 122 -14.37 1.78 6.05
N SER A 123 -14.49 3.04 5.62
CA SER A 123 -15.06 3.39 4.31
C SER A 123 -14.27 2.79 3.15
N ARG A 124 -12.93 2.87 3.19
CA ARG A 124 -12.09 2.28 2.14
C ARG A 124 -12.22 0.77 2.09
N VAL A 125 -12.27 0.10 3.25
CA VAL A 125 -12.46 -1.35 3.31
C VAL A 125 -13.78 -1.75 2.65
N THR A 126 -14.87 -1.06 2.97
CA THR A 126 -16.18 -1.35 2.35
C THR A 126 -16.19 -1.12 0.83
N ASP A 127 -15.52 -0.07 0.35
CA ASP A 127 -15.43 0.20 -1.08
C ASP A 127 -14.60 -0.87 -1.81
N MET A 128 -13.48 -1.29 -1.22
CA MET A 128 -12.65 -2.38 -1.77
C MET A 128 -13.38 -3.72 -1.77
N GLU A 129 -14.15 -4.03 -0.72
CA GLU A 129 -14.97 -5.24 -0.68
C GLU A 129 -16.01 -5.27 -1.80
N LYS A 130 -16.66 -4.13 -2.06
CA LYS A 130 -17.60 -3.98 -3.16
C LYS A 130 -16.92 -4.21 -4.52
N GLN A 131 -15.77 -3.59 -4.75
CA GLN A 131 -14.99 -3.79 -5.98
C GLN A 131 -14.55 -5.25 -6.17
N MET A 132 -14.11 -5.91 -5.09
CA MET A 132 -13.76 -7.33 -5.14
C MET A 132 -14.97 -8.20 -5.51
N ALA A 133 -16.15 -7.92 -4.96
CA ALA A 133 -17.37 -8.66 -5.28
C ALA A 133 -17.76 -8.49 -6.76
N GLU A 134 -17.70 -7.26 -7.28
CA GLU A 134 -17.98 -6.97 -8.69
C GLU A 134 -16.99 -7.67 -9.63
N LEU A 135 -15.68 -7.60 -9.32
CA LEU A 135 -14.65 -8.27 -10.10
C LEU A 135 -14.79 -9.80 -10.05
N LYS A 136 -15.12 -10.36 -8.88
CA LYS A 136 -15.36 -11.79 -8.74
C LYS A 136 -16.56 -12.23 -9.57
N ALA A 137 -17.68 -11.51 -9.50
CA ALA A 137 -18.86 -11.80 -10.32
C ALA A 137 -18.54 -11.74 -11.83
N LYS A 138 -17.76 -10.74 -12.25
CA LYS A 138 -17.31 -10.61 -13.64
C LYS A 138 -16.39 -11.75 -14.06
N ASN A 139 -15.50 -12.18 -13.17
CA ASN A 139 -14.59 -13.30 -13.44
C ASN A 139 -15.35 -14.64 -13.50
N ASP A 140 -16.28 -14.88 -12.58
CA ASP A 140 -17.16 -16.06 -12.60
C ASP A 140 -18.00 -16.09 -13.88
N TRP A 141 -18.50 -14.93 -14.33
CA TRP A 141 -19.18 -14.80 -15.62
C TRP A 141 -18.26 -15.14 -16.80
N TYR A 142 -17.04 -14.59 -16.83
CA TYR A 142 -16.06 -14.92 -17.86
C TYR A 142 -15.67 -16.40 -17.86
N PHE A 143 -15.48 -16.99 -16.68
CA PHE A 143 -15.16 -18.41 -16.53
C PHE A 143 -16.30 -19.29 -17.05
N SER A 144 -17.56 -18.97 -16.71
CA SER A 144 -18.73 -19.63 -17.26
C SER A 144 -18.81 -19.51 -18.79
N MET A 145 -18.43 -18.35 -19.33
CA MET A 145 -18.51 -18.08 -20.76
C MET A 145 -17.36 -18.69 -21.59
N TYR A 146 -16.16 -18.80 -21.00
CA TYR A 146 -14.93 -19.13 -21.73
C TYR A 146 -14.19 -20.37 -21.23
N GLU A 147 -14.50 -20.92 -20.05
CA GLU A 147 -13.82 -22.10 -19.46
C GLU A 147 -14.74 -23.29 -19.14
N ASP A 148 -16.00 -23.08 -18.76
CA ASP A 148 -16.95 -24.15 -18.35
C ASP A 148 -17.38 -25.08 -19.51
N LYS A 149 -17.70 -26.36 -19.24
CA LYS A 149 -18.10 -27.36 -20.26
C LYS A 149 -19.46 -27.06 -20.92
N SER A 150 -20.19 -26.08 -20.40
CA SER A 150 -21.45 -25.56 -20.95
C SER A 150 -21.28 -24.55 -22.10
N LYS A 151 -20.04 -24.26 -22.57
CA LYS A 151 -19.75 -23.20 -23.58
C LYS A 151 -20.61 -23.25 -24.84
N GLY A 152 -20.93 -24.46 -25.33
CA GLY A 152 -21.78 -24.65 -26.51
C GLY A 152 -23.21 -24.23 -26.20
N LYS A 153 -23.75 -24.75 -25.09
CA LYS A 153 -25.11 -24.48 -24.65
C LYS A 153 -25.36 -22.99 -24.37
N ASN A 154 -24.46 -22.31 -23.65
CA ASN A 154 -24.63 -20.87 -23.38
C ASN A 154 -24.52 -20.02 -24.65
N TYR A 155 -23.66 -20.43 -25.59
CA TYR A 155 -23.54 -19.76 -26.89
C TYR A 155 -24.82 -19.91 -27.71
N GLU A 156 -25.41 -21.10 -27.70
CA GLU A 156 -26.69 -21.38 -28.36
C GLU A 156 -27.86 -20.64 -27.69
N GLU A 157 -27.93 -20.62 -26.35
CA GLU A 157 -28.96 -19.93 -25.56
C GLU A 157 -28.94 -18.41 -25.78
N GLU A 158 -27.79 -17.80 -26.10
CA GLU A 158 -27.70 -16.38 -26.45
C GLU A 158 -28.08 -16.11 -27.93
N LEU A 159 -27.65 -16.97 -28.85
CA LEU A 159 -27.88 -16.78 -30.27
C LEU A 159 -29.35 -17.05 -30.65
N TYR A 160 -29.98 -18.04 -30.01
CA TYR A 160 -31.34 -18.49 -30.36
C TYR A 160 -32.41 -17.39 -30.26
N PRO A 161 -32.53 -16.61 -29.16
CA PRO A 161 -33.48 -15.51 -29.09
C PRO A 161 -33.26 -14.45 -30.17
N ARG A 162 -31.99 -14.17 -30.53
CA ARG A 162 -31.65 -13.18 -31.56
C ARG A 162 -32.04 -13.67 -32.96
N LEU A 163 -31.89 -14.96 -33.24
CA LEU A 163 -32.35 -15.59 -34.48
C LEU A 163 -33.87 -15.49 -34.62
N LEU A 164 -34.63 -15.78 -33.55
CA LEU A 164 -36.08 -15.63 -33.53
C LEU A 164 -36.51 -14.17 -33.75
N ASP A 165 -35.93 -13.24 -33.00
CA ASP A 165 -36.25 -11.81 -33.09
C ASP A 165 -35.99 -11.25 -34.50
N TYR A 166 -34.85 -11.61 -35.11
CA TYR A 166 -34.54 -11.17 -36.47
C TYR A 166 -35.50 -11.78 -37.51
N ASN A 167 -35.82 -13.06 -37.39
CA ASN A 167 -36.77 -13.74 -38.28
C ASN A 167 -38.16 -13.07 -38.22
N ASP A 168 -38.63 -12.73 -37.03
CA ASP A 168 -39.94 -12.11 -36.82
C ASP A 168 -39.97 -10.66 -37.31
N ARG A 169 -38.92 -9.87 -37.03
CA ARG A 169 -38.89 -8.43 -37.41
C ARG A 169 -38.55 -8.17 -38.86
N HIS A 170 -37.69 -8.98 -39.47
CA HIS A 170 -37.09 -8.68 -40.77
C HIS A 170 -37.42 -9.69 -41.87
N MET A 171 -37.74 -10.93 -41.50
CA MET A 171 -38.00 -12.02 -42.46
C MET A 171 -39.48 -12.43 -42.50
N ASN A 172 -40.39 -11.66 -41.89
CA ASN A 172 -41.83 -11.99 -41.78
C ASN A 172 -42.09 -13.40 -41.23
N SER A 173 -41.23 -13.87 -40.32
CA SER A 173 -41.29 -15.20 -39.73
C SER A 173 -41.32 -16.33 -40.77
N VAL A 174 -40.66 -16.19 -41.92
CA VAL A 174 -40.64 -17.22 -42.99
C VAL A 174 -39.99 -18.53 -42.54
N TRP A 175 -39.10 -18.47 -41.54
CA TRP A 175 -38.42 -19.64 -41.00
C TRP A 175 -39.08 -20.16 -39.72
N THR A 176 -39.18 -21.48 -39.60
CA THR A 176 -39.43 -22.18 -38.34
C THR A 176 -38.08 -22.64 -37.80
N ILE A 177 -37.64 -22.03 -36.70
CA ILE A 177 -36.33 -22.27 -36.09
C ILE A 177 -36.53 -23.21 -34.90
N THR A 178 -35.83 -24.36 -34.91
CA THR A 178 -35.85 -25.33 -33.80
C THR A 178 -34.46 -25.46 -33.22
N HIS A 179 -34.33 -25.25 -31.92
CA HIS A 179 -33.12 -25.57 -31.16
C HIS A 179 -33.17 -27.05 -30.76
N VAL A 180 -32.27 -27.86 -31.31
CA VAL A 180 -32.35 -29.33 -31.22
C VAL A 180 -31.50 -29.89 -30.07
N GLY A 181 -30.92 -29.00 -29.25
CA GLY A 181 -30.00 -29.30 -28.16
C GLY A 181 -30.33 -30.58 -27.40
N SER A 182 -29.56 -31.64 -27.65
CA SER A 182 -29.50 -32.92 -26.91
C SER A 182 -30.78 -33.79 -26.81
N VAL A 183 -31.94 -33.38 -27.37
CA VAL A 183 -33.22 -34.12 -27.22
C VAL A 183 -33.49 -35.11 -28.37
N LEU A 184 -32.84 -34.93 -29.51
CA LEU A 184 -32.90 -35.86 -30.64
C LEU A 184 -31.48 -36.37 -30.92
N SER A 185 -31.33 -37.59 -31.40
CA SER A 185 -30.06 -38.17 -31.86
C SER A 185 -29.45 -37.45 -33.10
N GLU A 186 -29.93 -36.24 -33.37
CA GLU A 186 -29.67 -35.36 -34.49
C GLU A 186 -28.70 -34.28 -34.00
N LYS A 187 -27.46 -34.37 -34.49
CA LYS A 187 -26.27 -33.74 -33.90
C LYS A 187 -25.96 -32.37 -34.52
N THR A 188 -26.95 -31.49 -34.61
CA THR A 188 -26.74 -30.08 -35.02
C THR A 188 -27.52 -29.14 -34.14
N ASP A 189 -26.98 -27.94 -33.89
CA ASP A 189 -27.53 -27.03 -32.89
C ASP A 189 -28.92 -26.49 -33.27
N PHE A 190 -29.09 -26.07 -34.54
CA PHE A 190 -30.35 -25.49 -35.02
C PHE A 190 -30.83 -26.06 -36.34
N HIS A 191 -32.14 -26.25 -36.46
CA HIS A 191 -32.82 -26.57 -37.71
C HIS A 191 -33.64 -25.36 -38.17
N PHE A 192 -33.40 -24.93 -39.40
CA PHE A 192 -34.17 -23.89 -40.07
C PHE A 192 -35.05 -24.54 -41.12
N ARG A 193 -36.36 -24.57 -40.89
CA ARG A 193 -37.34 -25.04 -41.89
C ARG A 193 -38.05 -23.87 -42.52
N HIS A 194 -37.93 -23.71 -43.83
CA HIS A 194 -38.68 -22.70 -44.56
C HIS A 194 -40.18 -23.09 -44.58
N LYS A 195 -41.08 -22.19 -44.15
CA LYS A 195 -42.51 -22.53 -43.96
C LYS A 195 -43.22 -22.89 -45.26
N GLU A 196 -42.92 -22.19 -46.35
CA GLU A 196 -43.60 -22.41 -47.64
C GLU A 196 -42.98 -23.53 -48.48
N LEU A 197 -41.64 -23.63 -48.50
CA LEU A 197 -40.90 -24.54 -49.36
C LEU A 197 -40.61 -25.88 -48.68
N GLU A 198 -40.85 -25.98 -47.38
CA GLU A 198 -40.54 -27.12 -46.51
C GLU A 198 -39.07 -27.59 -46.54
N LEU A 199 -38.17 -26.75 -47.09
CA LEU A 199 -36.74 -27.03 -47.13
C LEU A 199 -36.12 -26.83 -45.75
N VAL A 200 -35.23 -27.75 -45.37
CA VAL A 200 -34.51 -27.70 -44.09
C VAL A 200 -33.04 -27.36 -44.32
N VAL A 201 -32.53 -26.38 -43.60
CA VAL A 201 -31.10 -26.05 -43.53
C VAL A 201 -30.62 -26.27 -42.10
N LEU A 202 -29.50 -26.97 -41.94
CA LEU A 202 -28.89 -27.20 -40.64
C LEU A 202 -27.88 -26.10 -40.32
N LEU A 203 -27.87 -25.62 -39.09
CA LEU A 203 -26.89 -24.68 -38.60
C LEU A 203 -26.18 -25.30 -37.40
N ASP A 204 -24.86 -25.41 -37.52
CA ASP A 204 -23.97 -25.91 -36.48
C ASP A 204 -23.04 -24.79 -36.04
N THR A 205 -23.02 -24.50 -34.74
CA THR A 205 -22.25 -23.42 -34.16
C THR A 205 -21.07 -23.95 -33.37
N LYS A 206 -19.97 -23.21 -33.42
CA LYS A 206 -18.71 -23.57 -32.80
C LYS A 206 -18.15 -22.36 -32.07
N ASN A 207 -18.30 -22.39 -30.74
CA ASN A 207 -17.70 -21.40 -29.87
C ASN A 207 -16.24 -21.77 -29.58
N ASN A 208 -15.34 -21.42 -30.51
CA ASN A 208 -13.91 -21.73 -30.40
C ASN A 208 -13.05 -20.46 -30.40
N LEU A 209 -11.85 -20.57 -29.83
CA LEU A 209 -10.85 -19.51 -29.84
C LEU A 209 -10.03 -19.55 -31.14
N PRO A 210 -9.51 -18.41 -31.64
CA PRO A 210 -8.62 -18.39 -32.81
C PRO A 210 -7.39 -19.30 -32.68
N THR A 211 -6.92 -19.51 -31.44
CA THR A 211 -5.78 -20.37 -31.08
C THR A 211 -6.13 -21.85 -30.97
N ASN A 212 -7.43 -22.21 -30.94
CA ASN A 212 -7.91 -23.59 -30.89
C ASN A 212 -8.96 -23.82 -31.99
N PRO A 213 -8.51 -24.05 -33.25
CA PRO A 213 -9.40 -24.16 -34.40
C PRO A 213 -10.27 -25.42 -34.37
N VAL A 214 -11.42 -25.37 -35.04
CA VAL A 214 -12.31 -26.54 -35.21
C VAL A 214 -11.61 -27.56 -36.10
N ALA A 215 -11.21 -28.69 -35.53
CA ALA A 215 -10.38 -29.68 -36.21
C ALA A 215 -11.13 -30.63 -37.14
N ASN A 216 -12.39 -30.99 -36.83
CA ASN A 216 -13.16 -32.00 -37.56
C ASN A 216 -14.51 -31.44 -38.04
N THR A 217 -14.72 -31.46 -39.36
CA THR A 217 -15.99 -31.06 -40.00
C THR A 217 -16.80 -32.25 -40.52
N ALA A 218 -16.29 -33.47 -40.42
CA ALA A 218 -16.91 -34.66 -41.02
C ALA A 218 -18.19 -35.07 -40.31
N ASP A 219 -18.30 -34.83 -38.99
CA ASP A 219 -19.52 -35.09 -38.24
C ASP A 219 -20.68 -34.23 -38.78
N PHE A 220 -20.43 -32.94 -38.97
CA PHE A 220 -21.41 -32.02 -39.53
C PHE A 220 -21.82 -32.39 -40.97
N GLU A 221 -20.86 -32.74 -41.83
CA GLU A 221 -21.16 -33.21 -43.18
C GLU A 221 -22.05 -34.46 -43.17
N ARG A 222 -21.74 -35.43 -42.30
CA ARG A 222 -22.56 -36.64 -42.12
C ARG A 222 -23.99 -36.28 -41.72
N ASP A 223 -24.17 -35.34 -40.80
CA ASP A 223 -25.49 -34.98 -40.26
C ASP A 223 -26.36 -34.25 -41.30
N VAL A 224 -25.76 -33.46 -42.19
CA VAL A 224 -26.44 -32.88 -43.37
C VAL A 224 -26.80 -33.95 -44.41
N LEU A 225 -26.01 -35.02 -44.55
CA LEU A 225 -26.26 -36.11 -45.50
C LEU A 225 -27.29 -37.14 -45.03
N ARG A 226 -27.66 -37.14 -43.75
CA ARG A 226 -28.69 -38.04 -43.21
C ARG A 226 -30.02 -37.86 -43.94
N LYS A 227 -30.77 -38.95 -44.08
CA LYS A 227 -32.08 -38.92 -44.73
C LYS A 227 -33.14 -38.36 -43.80
N GLU A 228 -32.97 -38.61 -42.50
CA GLU A 228 -33.87 -38.26 -41.43
C GLU A 228 -33.96 -36.73 -41.24
N THR A 229 -32.85 -36.01 -41.46
CA THR A 229 -32.80 -34.55 -41.33
C THR A 229 -33.47 -33.82 -42.51
N ASN A 230 -33.67 -34.50 -43.65
CA ASN A 230 -34.19 -33.94 -44.90
C ASN A 230 -33.55 -32.59 -45.30
N ALA A 231 -32.28 -32.39 -44.92
CA ALA A 231 -31.60 -31.12 -45.11
C ALA A 231 -31.19 -30.92 -46.58
N VAL A 232 -31.35 -29.71 -47.12
CA VAL A 232 -30.83 -29.34 -48.45
C VAL A 232 -29.39 -28.86 -48.41
N GLY A 233 -28.91 -28.48 -47.24
CA GLY A 233 -27.56 -27.99 -47.01
C GLY A 233 -27.33 -27.67 -45.54
N GLY A 234 -26.16 -27.11 -45.23
CA GLY A 234 -25.85 -26.69 -43.88
C GLY A 234 -24.81 -25.58 -43.79
N ILE A 235 -24.84 -24.86 -42.68
CA ILE A 235 -23.92 -23.80 -42.33
C ILE A 235 -23.19 -24.19 -41.05
N MET A 236 -21.85 -24.11 -41.06
CA MET A 236 -21.01 -24.19 -39.87
C MET A 236 -20.47 -22.80 -39.54
N LEU A 237 -20.86 -22.25 -38.39
CA LEU A 237 -20.39 -20.97 -37.89
C LEU A 237 -19.38 -21.18 -36.77
N ALA A 238 -18.22 -20.54 -36.88
CA ALA A 238 -17.18 -20.58 -35.85
C ALA A 238 -16.76 -19.16 -35.45
N ASN A 239 -16.65 -18.89 -34.14
CA ASN A 239 -16.10 -17.62 -33.64
C ASN A 239 -14.61 -17.50 -33.97
N GLY A 240 -13.88 -18.60 -33.91
CA GLY A 240 -12.47 -18.71 -34.24
C GLY A 240 -12.26 -19.21 -35.67
N ASN A 241 -11.21 -20.00 -35.87
CA ASN A 241 -10.87 -20.58 -37.17
C ASN A 241 -11.44 -22.00 -37.32
N ILE A 242 -11.76 -22.40 -38.55
CA ILE A 242 -12.04 -23.79 -38.93
C ILE A 242 -10.81 -24.34 -39.66
N CYS A 243 -10.27 -25.48 -39.21
CA CYS A 243 -9.06 -26.05 -39.78
C CYS A 243 -9.21 -26.33 -41.29
N ASN A 244 -8.17 -25.98 -42.06
CA ASN A 244 -8.10 -26.22 -43.51
C ASN A 244 -9.22 -25.56 -44.33
N LYS A 245 -9.93 -24.59 -43.76
CA LYS A 245 -10.98 -23.82 -44.44
C LYS A 245 -10.59 -22.35 -44.53
N LYS A 246 -11.04 -21.68 -45.59
CA LYS A 246 -10.96 -20.21 -45.67
C LYS A 246 -11.93 -19.58 -44.67
N ARG A 247 -11.78 -18.27 -44.42
CA ARG A 247 -12.72 -17.51 -43.57
C ARG A 247 -14.17 -17.67 -44.02
N PHE A 248 -14.36 -17.76 -45.33
CA PHE A 248 -15.62 -18.15 -45.94
C PHE A 248 -15.33 -19.21 -47.00
N GLU A 249 -16.03 -20.34 -46.95
CA GLU A 249 -15.88 -21.42 -47.94
C GLU A 249 -17.21 -22.10 -48.22
N LEU A 250 -17.56 -22.24 -49.50
CA LEU A 250 -18.71 -23.01 -49.96
C LEU A 250 -18.21 -24.31 -50.57
N ASN A 251 -18.67 -25.45 -50.04
CA ASN A 251 -18.33 -26.77 -50.53
C ASN A 251 -19.58 -27.50 -51.02
N LYS A 252 -19.51 -28.04 -52.23
CA LYS A 252 -20.53 -28.94 -52.76
C LYS A 252 -20.20 -30.37 -52.30
N ILE A 253 -21.17 -31.02 -51.66
CA ILE A 253 -21.02 -32.37 -51.12
C ILE A 253 -21.90 -33.37 -51.90
N LYS A 254 -21.85 -34.64 -51.50
CA LYS A 254 -22.62 -35.71 -52.13
C LYS A 254 -24.13 -35.39 -52.14
N GLY A 255 -24.82 -35.84 -53.18
CA GLY A 255 -26.26 -35.58 -53.33
C GLY A 255 -26.63 -34.17 -53.77
N GLY A 256 -25.66 -33.37 -54.23
CA GLY A 256 -25.89 -32.01 -54.73
C GLY A 256 -26.15 -30.97 -53.64
N LYS A 257 -25.95 -31.34 -52.37
CA LYS A 257 -26.10 -30.45 -51.21
C LYS A 257 -24.88 -29.53 -51.07
N HIS A 258 -25.05 -28.45 -50.34
CA HIS A 258 -24.01 -27.44 -50.12
C HIS A 258 -23.74 -27.21 -48.64
N LEU A 259 -22.46 -27.08 -48.28
CA LEU A 259 -21.99 -26.71 -46.95
C LEU A 259 -21.28 -25.36 -47.00
N MET A 260 -21.68 -24.45 -46.12
CA MET A 260 -21.03 -23.17 -45.93
C MET A 260 -20.23 -23.19 -44.63
N PHE A 261 -18.96 -22.84 -44.69
CA PHE A 261 -18.07 -22.73 -43.54
C PHE A 261 -17.72 -21.25 -43.33
N VAL A 262 -17.97 -20.74 -42.13
CA VAL A 262 -17.71 -19.35 -41.75
C VAL A 262 -16.85 -19.33 -40.50
N SER A 263 -15.65 -18.76 -40.61
CA SER A 263 -14.74 -18.51 -39.48
C SER A 263 -14.78 -17.03 -39.10
N GLY A 264 -14.57 -16.72 -37.81
CA GLY A 264 -14.63 -15.35 -37.32
C GLY A 264 -16.04 -14.77 -37.31
N PHE A 265 -17.06 -15.60 -37.13
CA PHE A 265 -18.45 -15.15 -37.10
C PHE A 265 -18.70 -14.26 -35.87
N ASP A 266 -19.27 -13.09 -36.12
CA ASP A 266 -19.76 -12.19 -35.08
C ASP A 266 -21.22 -12.51 -34.76
N ARG A 267 -21.51 -12.81 -33.49
CA ARG A 267 -22.85 -13.13 -32.99
C ARG A 267 -23.85 -12.00 -33.18
N ASP A 268 -23.37 -10.76 -33.22
CA ASP A 268 -24.24 -9.60 -33.45
C ASP A 268 -24.68 -9.50 -34.92
N ASN A 269 -24.03 -10.23 -35.83
CA ASN A 269 -24.31 -10.20 -37.26
C ASN A 269 -25.31 -11.29 -37.69
N VAL A 270 -26.44 -11.39 -37.00
CA VAL A 270 -27.51 -12.37 -37.28
C VAL A 270 -28.04 -12.27 -38.72
N ALA A 271 -28.11 -11.06 -39.27
CA ALA A 271 -28.50 -10.82 -40.67
C ALA A 271 -27.68 -11.64 -41.67
N PHE A 272 -26.39 -11.85 -41.37
CA PHE A 272 -25.51 -12.67 -42.21
C PHE A 272 -25.97 -14.12 -42.27
N VAL A 273 -26.46 -14.67 -41.15
CA VAL A 273 -26.98 -16.05 -41.10
C VAL A 273 -28.18 -16.21 -42.04
N PHE A 274 -29.16 -15.31 -41.97
CA PHE A 274 -30.35 -15.38 -42.82
C PHE A 274 -30.03 -15.24 -44.31
N MET A 275 -29.07 -14.39 -44.66
CA MET A 275 -28.59 -14.29 -46.03
C MET A 275 -27.94 -15.59 -46.54
N LEU A 276 -27.22 -16.34 -45.67
CA LEU A 276 -26.69 -17.65 -46.04
C LEU A 276 -27.80 -18.71 -46.15
N LEU A 277 -28.85 -18.63 -45.33
CA LEU A 277 -30.01 -19.52 -45.41
C LEU A 277 -30.75 -19.34 -46.74
N ASP A 278 -31.06 -18.10 -47.11
CA ASP A 278 -31.71 -17.76 -48.38
C ASP A 278 -30.86 -18.26 -49.55
N TRP A 279 -29.53 -18.08 -49.46
CA TRP A 279 -28.63 -18.55 -50.51
C TRP A 279 -28.59 -20.08 -50.61
N LEU A 280 -28.62 -20.83 -49.49
CA LEU A 280 -28.73 -22.29 -49.55
C LEU A 280 -30.06 -22.76 -50.14
N VAL A 281 -31.16 -22.04 -49.87
CA VAL A 281 -32.46 -22.30 -50.50
C VAL A 281 -32.39 -22.04 -52.00
N GLU A 282 -31.81 -20.92 -52.43
CA GLU A 282 -31.58 -20.63 -53.83
C GLU A 282 -30.74 -21.73 -54.50
N LEU A 283 -29.64 -22.17 -53.88
CA LEU A 283 -28.79 -23.24 -54.40
C LEU A 283 -29.53 -24.59 -54.51
N ALA A 284 -30.46 -24.86 -53.59
CA ALA A 284 -31.24 -26.09 -53.59
C ALA A 284 -32.36 -26.07 -54.65
N GLN A 285 -32.96 -24.91 -54.89
CA GLN A 285 -34.02 -24.71 -55.89
C GLN A 285 -33.46 -24.52 -57.30
N ALA A 286 -32.28 -23.91 -57.38
CA ALA A 286 -31.60 -23.62 -58.63
C ALA A 286 -31.22 -24.91 -59.34
N LYS A 287 -31.94 -25.21 -60.41
CA LYS A 287 -31.38 -25.90 -61.58
C LYS A 287 -30.43 -24.96 -62.39
N SER A 288 -29.95 -23.87 -61.80
CA SER A 288 -29.33 -22.75 -62.53
C SER A 288 -27.81 -22.84 -62.60
N ASP A 289 -27.26 -22.24 -63.66
CA ASP A 289 -25.83 -22.12 -63.95
C ASP A 289 -25.02 -21.52 -62.79
N GLU A 290 -23.80 -22.04 -62.60
CA GLU A 290 -22.79 -21.56 -61.64
C GLU A 290 -22.52 -20.05 -61.74
N ALA A 291 -22.74 -19.46 -62.92
CA ALA A 291 -22.53 -18.04 -63.18
C ALA A 291 -23.51 -17.14 -62.39
N VAL A 292 -24.77 -17.55 -62.24
CA VAL A 292 -25.78 -16.79 -61.48
C VAL A 292 -25.44 -16.82 -59.99
N GLN A 293 -25.01 -17.98 -59.49
CA GLN A 293 -24.60 -18.18 -58.10
C GLN A 293 -23.37 -17.32 -57.74
N ARG A 294 -22.41 -17.21 -58.66
CA ARG A 294 -21.21 -16.38 -58.48
C ARG A 294 -21.52 -14.88 -58.43
N SER A 295 -22.51 -14.43 -59.21
CA SER A 295 -22.96 -13.03 -59.20
C SER A 295 -23.66 -12.65 -57.89
N THR A 296 -24.54 -13.52 -57.38
CA THR A 296 -25.19 -13.31 -56.08
C THR A 296 -24.17 -13.23 -54.94
N MET A 297 -23.21 -14.17 -54.92
CA MET A 297 -22.10 -14.16 -53.96
C MET A 297 -21.31 -12.85 -54.01
N GLN A 298 -20.99 -12.37 -55.21
CA GLN A 298 -20.24 -11.12 -55.37
C GLN A 298 -21.01 -9.94 -54.76
N LYS A 299 -22.32 -9.84 -54.98
CA LYS A 299 -23.17 -8.78 -54.39
C LYS A 299 -23.19 -8.84 -52.87
N ILE A 300 -23.30 -10.04 -52.31
CA ILE A 300 -23.28 -10.28 -50.86
C ILE A 300 -21.96 -9.79 -50.26
N LEU A 301 -20.83 -10.24 -50.82
CA LEU A 301 -19.51 -9.87 -50.31
C LEU A 301 -19.24 -8.37 -50.45
N ILE A 302 -19.70 -7.74 -51.53
CA ILE A 302 -19.61 -6.28 -51.70
C ILE A 302 -20.43 -5.56 -50.61
N THR A 303 -21.63 -6.06 -50.30
CA THR A 303 -22.50 -5.46 -49.28
C THR A 303 -21.89 -5.59 -47.89
N ALA A 304 -21.36 -6.78 -47.55
CA ALA A 304 -20.65 -7.01 -46.30
C ALA A 304 -19.40 -6.11 -46.18
N TYR A 305 -18.59 -6.04 -47.25
CA TYR A 305 -17.41 -5.16 -47.28
C TYR A 305 -17.77 -3.68 -47.06
N ARG A 306 -18.84 -3.18 -47.69
CA ARG A 306 -19.31 -1.81 -47.50
C ARG A 306 -19.79 -1.54 -46.07
N LYS A 307 -20.43 -2.52 -45.43
CA LYS A 307 -20.84 -2.43 -44.02
C LYS A 307 -19.63 -2.29 -43.10
N GLU A 308 -18.62 -3.15 -43.28
CA GLU A 308 -17.38 -3.11 -42.50
C GLU A 308 -16.61 -1.78 -42.68
N LEU A 309 -16.54 -1.28 -43.93
CA LEU A 309 -15.95 0.04 -44.18
C LEU A 309 -16.69 1.16 -43.42
N ALA A 310 -18.02 1.17 -43.45
CA ALA A 310 -18.80 2.17 -42.72
C ALA A 310 -18.59 2.09 -41.20
N GLN A 311 -18.38 0.87 -40.68
CA GLN A 311 -18.05 0.65 -39.27
C GLN A 311 -16.64 1.16 -38.93
N MET A 312 -15.64 0.91 -39.79
CA MET A 312 -14.31 1.49 -39.64
C MET A 312 -14.36 3.02 -39.62
N ASP A 313 -15.10 3.65 -40.54
CA ASP A 313 -15.27 5.10 -40.59
C ASP A 313 -15.97 5.66 -39.34
N ALA A 314 -16.88 4.90 -38.74
CA ALA A 314 -17.52 5.27 -37.47
C ALA A 314 -16.54 5.20 -36.29
N LEU A 315 -15.73 4.15 -36.22
CA LEU A 315 -14.70 3.98 -35.20
C LEU A 315 -13.61 5.06 -35.30
N ASP A 316 -13.17 5.41 -36.50
CA ASP A 316 -12.20 6.49 -36.70
C ASP A 316 -12.75 7.86 -36.28
N ARG A 317 -14.04 8.11 -36.51
CA ARG A 317 -14.71 9.32 -36.00
C ARG A 317 -14.78 9.33 -34.48
N ALA A 318 -15.15 8.21 -33.86
CA ALA A 318 -15.17 8.07 -32.41
C ALA A 318 -13.78 8.28 -31.81
N ARG A 319 -12.74 7.67 -32.40
CA ARG A 319 -11.34 7.86 -31.98
C ARG A 319 -10.91 9.33 -32.03
N LYS A 320 -11.23 10.05 -33.12
CA LYS A 320 -10.93 11.48 -33.24
C LYS A 320 -11.67 12.32 -32.20
N ALA A 321 -12.91 11.97 -31.87
CA ALA A 321 -13.68 12.66 -30.82
C ALA A 321 -13.06 12.42 -29.44
N SER A 322 -12.70 11.18 -29.12
CA SER A 322 -12.00 10.84 -27.88
C SER A 322 -10.64 11.54 -27.78
N GLN A 323 -9.89 11.62 -28.88
CA GLN A 323 -8.61 12.34 -28.90
C GLN A 323 -8.78 13.83 -28.58
N ARG A 324 -9.78 14.50 -29.19
CA ARG A 324 -10.08 15.91 -28.86
C ARG A 324 -10.44 16.08 -27.38
N ALA A 325 -11.27 15.19 -26.83
CA ALA A 325 -11.62 15.25 -25.42
C ALA A 325 -10.39 15.08 -24.51
N VAL A 326 -9.44 14.21 -24.89
CA VAL A 326 -8.15 14.09 -24.18
C VAL A 326 -7.35 15.39 -24.30
N ASP A 327 -7.23 15.96 -25.49
CA ASP A 327 -6.50 17.21 -25.72
C ASP A 327 -7.11 18.37 -24.93
N ASP A 328 -8.44 18.46 -24.85
CA ASP A 328 -9.17 19.46 -24.05
C ASP A 328 -8.87 19.28 -22.55
N ILE A 329 -8.89 18.04 -22.04
CA ILE A 329 -8.54 17.74 -20.64
C ILE A 329 -7.08 18.12 -20.33
N VAL A 330 -6.16 17.82 -21.25
CA VAL A 330 -4.74 18.19 -21.11
C VAL A 330 -4.59 19.71 -21.03
N ALA A 331 -5.28 20.44 -21.92
CA ALA A 331 -5.25 21.90 -21.95
C ALA A 331 -5.84 22.50 -20.68
N ASP A 332 -6.99 22.00 -20.21
CA ASP A 332 -7.63 22.44 -18.97
C ASP A 332 -6.71 22.19 -17.77
N TYR A 333 -6.16 20.98 -17.65
CA TYR A 333 -5.26 20.64 -16.55
C TYR A 333 -4.02 21.54 -16.52
N GLN A 334 -3.40 21.76 -17.68
CA GLN A 334 -2.27 22.67 -17.79
C GLN A 334 -2.66 24.11 -17.42
N ALA A 335 -3.87 24.57 -17.78
CA ALA A 335 -4.34 25.91 -17.44
C ALA A 335 -4.59 26.09 -15.93
N TYR A 336 -5.14 25.08 -15.25
CA TYR A 336 -5.46 25.14 -13.82
C TYR A 336 -4.24 24.91 -12.92
N PHE A 337 -3.38 23.95 -13.27
CA PHE A 337 -2.30 23.47 -12.40
C PHE A 337 -0.91 23.87 -12.89
N ASN A 338 -0.78 24.34 -14.14
CA ASN A 338 0.51 24.65 -14.78
C ASN A 338 1.49 23.47 -14.75
N GLU A 339 0.93 22.26 -14.82
CA GLU A 339 1.64 20.98 -14.77
C GLU A 339 1.24 20.13 -15.99
N ASP A 340 2.10 19.17 -16.32
CA ASP A 340 1.82 18.18 -17.36
C ASP A 340 1.02 17.02 -16.75
N ILE A 341 -0.24 16.88 -17.18
CA ILE A 341 -1.14 15.83 -16.68
C ILE A 341 -0.59 14.42 -16.94
N GLU A 342 0.17 14.20 -18.01
CA GLU A 342 0.76 12.88 -18.28
C GLU A 342 1.87 12.54 -17.29
N MET A 343 2.60 13.56 -16.82
CA MET A 343 3.64 13.38 -15.80
C MET A 343 3.02 13.19 -14.42
N ALA A 344 1.96 13.94 -14.12
CA ALA A 344 1.20 13.80 -12.88
C ALA A 344 0.53 12.41 -12.79
N SER A 345 -0.09 11.93 -13.87
CA SER A 345 -0.74 10.60 -13.88
C SER A 345 0.25 9.46 -13.71
N LYS A 346 1.48 9.61 -14.21
CA LYS A 346 2.55 8.60 -14.06
C LYS A 346 3.20 8.63 -12.67
N ALA A 347 3.19 9.76 -11.97
CA ALA A 347 3.72 9.84 -10.60
C ALA A 347 2.95 8.92 -9.63
N ASP A 348 1.63 8.84 -9.79
CA ASP A 348 0.77 7.91 -9.03
C ASP A 348 1.00 6.44 -9.41
N GLU A 349 1.27 6.14 -10.69
CA GLU A 349 1.63 4.77 -11.12
C GLU A 349 2.97 4.32 -10.53
N VAL A 350 3.96 5.22 -10.39
CA VAL A 350 5.25 4.92 -9.75
C VAL A 350 5.09 4.69 -8.24
N GLY A 351 4.20 5.44 -7.58
CA GLY A 351 3.83 5.20 -6.19
C GLY A 351 3.23 3.80 -5.97
N GLN A 352 2.32 3.36 -6.84
CA GLN A 352 1.67 2.04 -6.73
C GLN A 352 2.55 0.87 -7.20
N SER A 353 3.43 1.10 -8.19
CA SER A 353 4.36 0.07 -8.68
C SER A 353 5.62 -0.08 -7.83
N SER A 354 5.94 0.89 -6.97
CA SER A 354 7.05 0.80 -5.99
C SER A 354 6.81 -0.23 -4.87
N VAL A 355 5.58 -0.71 -4.67
CA VAL A 355 5.26 -1.79 -3.72
C VAL A 355 5.58 -3.18 -4.28
N ARG A 356 5.88 -3.30 -5.59
CA ARG A 356 6.48 -4.50 -6.17
C ARG A 356 7.90 -4.21 -6.62
N VAL A 357 8.80 -4.16 -5.65
CA VAL A 357 10.25 -4.34 -5.87
C VAL A 357 10.47 -5.76 -6.43
N LYS A 358 10.31 -5.92 -7.74
CA LYS A 358 11.14 -6.86 -8.47
C LYS A 358 12.52 -6.22 -8.52
N GLU A 359 13.51 -6.87 -7.88
CA GLU A 359 14.91 -6.50 -8.01
C GLU A 359 15.24 -6.22 -9.48
N LYS A 360 15.41 -4.94 -9.81
CA LYS A 360 16.06 -4.54 -11.05
C LYS A 360 17.49 -5.03 -10.90
N THR A 361 17.84 -6.05 -11.68
CA THR A 361 19.21 -6.51 -11.87
C THR A 361 20.12 -5.31 -11.99
N SER A 362 20.98 -5.13 -11.00
CA SER A 362 22.05 -4.15 -11.00
C SER A 362 22.87 -4.32 -12.27
N THR A 363 22.92 -3.29 -13.11
CA THR A 363 24.06 -3.08 -14.01
C THR A 363 25.20 -2.55 -13.16
N GLU A 364 25.71 -3.39 -12.26
CA GLU A 364 27.06 -3.20 -11.74
C GLU A 364 28.02 -3.46 -12.89
N VAL A 365 28.90 -2.49 -13.16
CA VAL A 365 30.02 -2.68 -14.09
C VAL A 365 31.00 -3.60 -13.37
N VAL A 366 30.80 -4.89 -13.53
CA VAL A 366 31.61 -5.92 -12.90
C VAL A 366 32.93 -6.04 -13.67
N ASN A 367 34.05 -5.73 -13.02
CA ASN A 367 35.38 -5.93 -13.59
C ASN A 367 35.70 -7.44 -13.63
N ILE A 368 35.54 -8.04 -14.81
CA ILE A 368 35.65 -9.48 -15.05
C ILE A 368 37.06 -10.00 -14.73
N GLU A 369 38.09 -9.19 -14.92
CA GLU A 369 39.49 -9.61 -14.71
C GLU A 369 39.79 -9.81 -13.21
N ALA A 370 39.26 -8.95 -12.34
CA ALA A 370 39.37 -9.09 -10.89
C ALA A 370 38.56 -10.28 -10.34
N LEU A 371 37.54 -10.73 -11.07
CA LEU A 371 36.68 -11.85 -10.68
C LEU A 371 37.27 -13.22 -11.00
N GLU A 372 38.08 -13.29 -12.06
CA GLU A 372 38.74 -14.53 -12.51
C GLU A 372 40.11 -14.74 -11.83
N GLU A 373 40.67 -13.72 -11.19
CA GLU A 373 41.97 -13.78 -10.52
C GLU A 373 41.96 -14.77 -9.34
N GLY A 374 42.88 -15.74 -9.36
CA GLY A 374 43.03 -16.75 -8.31
C GLY A 374 41.92 -17.83 -8.27
N ARG A 375 40.98 -17.84 -9.23
CA ARG A 375 39.87 -18.80 -9.28
C ARG A 375 39.91 -19.67 -10.54
N ARG A 376 39.48 -20.92 -10.43
CA ARG A 376 39.30 -21.81 -11.57
C ARG A 376 38.04 -21.44 -12.35
N VAL A 377 38.17 -21.02 -13.60
CA VAL A 377 37.04 -20.57 -14.45
C VAL A 377 36.39 -21.74 -15.21
N ILE A 378 35.07 -21.87 -15.14
CA ILE A 378 34.29 -22.92 -15.81
C ILE A 378 33.19 -22.31 -16.68
N GLY A 379 33.21 -22.61 -17.98
CA GLY A 379 32.19 -22.17 -18.94
C GLY A 379 32.55 -20.85 -19.66
N ALA A 380 31.69 -20.46 -20.60
CA ALA A 380 31.88 -19.24 -21.39
C ALA A 380 31.30 -18.02 -20.65
N ARG A 381 32.04 -16.90 -20.66
CA ARG A 381 31.66 -15.64 -19.98
C ARG A 381 30.22 -15.24 -20.26
N SER A 382 29.48 -14.97 -19.21
CA SER A 382 28.05 -14.65 -19.23
C SER A 382 27.71 -13.75 -18.05
N LYS A 383 26.66 -12.94 -18.17
CA LYS A 383 26.12 -12.15 -17.05
C LYS A 383 25.55 -13.00 -15.90
N TYR A 384 25.42 -14.31 -16.11
CA TYR A 384 25.00 -15.25 -15.07
C TYR A 384 26.22 -16.04 -14.61
N TYR A 385 26.82 -15.63 -13.50
CA TYR A 385 27.97 -16.32 -12.89
C TYR A 385 27.69 -16.66 -11.42
N LEU A 386 28.44 -17.64 -10.90
CA LEU A 386 28.44 -18.03 -9.50
C LEU A 386 29.89 -18.31 -9.07
N ALA A 387 30.34 -17.66 -7.99
CA ALA A 387 31.61 -17.92 -7.35
C ALA A 387 31.37 -18.76 -6.09
N TYR A 388 32.16 -19.82 -5.91
CA TYR A 388 32.07 -20.68 -4.73
C TYR A 388 33.43 -21.33 -4.43
N ASP A 389 33.65 -21.67 -3.16
CA ASP A 389 34.99 -21.99 -2.63
C ASP A 389 35.25 -23.50 -2.42
N ALA A 390 34.30 -24.37 -2.77
CA ALA A 390 34.41 -25.82 -2.56
C ALA A 390 34.22 -26.63 -3.86
N PRO A 391 35.07 -27.65 -4.15
CA PRO A 391 36.28 -28.08 -3.42
C PRO A 391 37.53 -27.23 -3.70
N GLU A 392 37.48 -26.32 -4.67
CA GLU A 392 38.51 -25.30 -4.97
C GLU A 392 37.79 -23.98 -5.30
N PRO A 393 38.40 -22.81 -5.04
CA PRO A 393 37.83 -21.52 -5.42
C PRO A 393 37.63 -21.45 -6.93
N CYS A 394 36.37 -21.44 -7.36
CA CYS A 394 36.01 -21.47 -8.77
C CYS A 394 34.92 -20.46 -9.11
N LEU A 395 34.95 -20.04 -10.37
CA LEU A 395 33.97 -19.12 -10.97
C LEU A 395 33.32 -19.84 -12.14
N GLN A 396 32.01 -20.11 -12.04
CA GLN A 396 31.26 -20.79 -13.09
C GLN A 396 30.28 -19.86 -13.78
N TYR A 397 30.34 -19.83 -15.11
CA TYR A 397 29.41 -19.08 -15.96
C TYR A 397 28.30 -19.96 -16.52
N PHE A 398 27.08 -19.42 -16.59
CA PHE A 398 25.87 -20.13 -16.99
C PHE A 398 25.19 -19.46 -18.18
N LYS A 399 24.55 -20.26 -19.04
CA LYS A 399 23.76 -19.77 -20.20
C LYS A 399 22.45 -19.09 -19.77
N SER A 400 21.92 -19.39 -18.60
CA SER A 400 20.67 -18.82 -18.09
C SER A 400 20.67 -18.68 -16.56
N ASN A 401 19.86 -17.75 -16.04
CA ASN A 401 19.67 -17.56 -14.60
C ASN A 401 19.04 -18.81 -13.93
N TYR A 402 18.23 -19.56 -14.67
CA TYR A 402 17.64 -20.81 -14.18
C TYR A 402 18.71 -21.85 -13.85
N ALA A 403 19.69 -22.06 -14.74
CA ALA A 403 20.80 -22.99 -14.51
C ALA A 403 21.69 -22.55 -13.34
N ARG A 404 21.93 -21.24 -13.20
CA ARG A 404 22.65 -20.67 -12.05
C ARG A 404 21.94 -20.98 -10.73
N LYS A 405 20.62 -20.75 -10.66
CA LYS A 405 19.82 -20.99 -9.45
C LYS A 405 19.80 -22.47 -9.05
N GLN A 406 19.70 -23.38 -10.02
CA GLN A 406 19.76 -24.82 -9.77
C GLN A 406 21.12 -25.24 -9.16
N LYS A 407 22.23 -24.71 -9.68
CA LYS A 407 23.56 -25.00 -9.13
C LYS A 407 23.77 -24.39 -7.74
N MET A 408 23.22 -23.19 -7.49
CA MET A 408 23.23 -22.55 -6.17
C MET A 408 22.46 -23.38 -5.13
N MET A 409 21.28 -23.90 -5.49
CA MET A 409 20.50 -24.79 -4.61
C MET A 409 21.25 -26.11 -4.34
N GLN A 410 21.93 -26.68 -5.33
CA GLN A 410 22.75 -27.88 -5.12
C GLN A 410 23.90 -27.64 -4.13
N LEU A 411 24.60 -26.50 -4.26
CA LEU A 411 25.69 -26.13 -3.34
C LEU A 411 25.17 -25.87 -1.92
N GLN A 412 23.96 -25.33 -1.76
CA GLN A 412 23.30 -25.16 -0.45
C GLN A 412 22.87 -26.50 0.18
N MET A 413 22.62 -27.54 -0.62
CA MET A 413 22.30 -28.87 -0.09
C MET A 413 23.56 -29.69 0.24
N GLU A 414 24.70 -29.41 -0.40
CA GLU A 414 25.99 -30.09 -0.19
C GLU A 414 26.79 -29.52 1.01
N CYS A 415 26.40 -28.37 1.56
CA CYS A 415 26.91 -27.82 2.82
C CYS A 415 25.75 -27.59 3.81
N PRO A 416 25.40 -28.57 4.66
CA PRO A 416 24.61 -28.26 5.84
C PRO A 416 25.50 -27.39 6.75
N GLU A 417 25.07 -26.17 7.02
CA GLU A 417 25.74 -25.21 7.90
C GLU A 417 26.08 -25.89 9.25
N GLU A 418 27.36 -25.85 9.65
CA GLU A 418 27.80 -25.96 11.05
C GLU A 418 27.57 -24.64 11.78
#